data_AF-A0A7S4KWL5-F1
#
_entry.id   AF-A0A7S4KWL5-F1
#
_cell.length_a   1.000
_cell.length_b   1.000
_cell.length_c   1.000
_cell.angle_alpha   90.00
_cell.angle_beta   90.00
_cell.angle_gamma   90.00
#
_symmetry.space_group_name_H-M   'P 1'
#
loop_
_entity.id
_entity.type
_entity.pdbx_description
1 polymer ?
#
loop_
_entity_poly.entity_id
_entity_poly.type
_entity_poly.pdbx_seq_one_letter_code
_entity_poly.pdbx_strand_id
1 'polypeptide(L)'
;VKGDISIGGQEHFYFEPNAVIVTPKDGELIVESSTQNLNKTQKFVASVMGMDANRVTSKVRRLGGGFGGKETQTIPYACAAAVAAHHENRPVRLVIPRDQDIQTTGKRHPFYGQYEVGFEEDGKITAVDMQLYSNGGHSHDLSFPVMERALFHSDNSYNIPNMRTVGKVCKTNVFSNTAFRGFGGPQGMLVAETYIEHVAHATGLPPHVIRQRNLYSSPDDTTHFGMKMGSTDLPRIMRECKEMSDFETRYQEVAAFNQDNKWKKKGISLIPSKFGLGFTFAALNQAHCLVHIYTDGSVLVTHGGVEMGQGLHTKILQIVAEELDVPFDKVYFSESDTSKIASASPTAASMGSDLNGMAAVDACQRLKARLDEQKSQMGGNPSFQEVVLNAYMNRVSLTEHGFHKAPVSGFNFETGEGRPFHYWTTGFACSEVELDVLTGNHRVLRSDIAMDVGKSINPEVDVGQIEGAFVQGQGLTTIEELTWGDKHHEWFRPGHFFSNGPGNYKIPSMDDIPRTFNVKLMSNIDSPAVHSSRGIGEPPLFLGASVMFALRGAVAQARKEVGVGEDWFHFDSPLTSERLCLLSNGLEGAHRGSW
;
A
#
# COMPACT_ATOMS: atom_id res chain seq x y z
N VAL A 1 -6.78 23.54 18.67
CA VAL A 1 -7.87 22.54 18.81
C VAL A 1 -7.31 21.23 19.37
N LYS A 2 -8.12 20.44 20.09
CA LYS A 2 -7.76 19.11 20.61
C LYS A 2 -8.79 18.10 20.15
N GLY A 3 -8.37 16.90 19.79
CA GLY A 3 -9.29 15.84 19.39
C GLY A 3 -8.61 14.49 19.31
N ASP A 4 -9.41 13.51 18.93
CA ASP A 4 -8.98 12.14 18.74
C ASP A 4 -9.80 11.48 17.62
N ILE A 5 -9.31 10.35 17.11
CA ILE A 5 -10.00 9.56 16.09
C ILE A 5 -9.71 8.08 16.26
N SER A 6 -10.75 7.29 15.95
CA SER A 6 -10.66 5.85 15.72
C SER A 6 -10.67 5.37 14.30
N ILE A 7 -9.92 4.30 14.09
CA ILE A 7 -9.50 3.73 12.83
C ILE A 7 -9.45 2.22 13.06
N GLY A 8 -10.49 1.55 12.58
CA GLY A 8 -10.61 0.10 12.62
C GLY A 8 -9.48 -0.61 11.89
N GLY A 9 -9.35 -1.92 12.17
CA GLY A 9 -8.50 -2.80 11.39
C GLY A 9 -9.14 -3.19 10.06
N GLN A 10 -8.43 -3.97 9.25
CA GLN A 10 -8.87 -4.39 7.92
C GLN A 10 -8.32 -5.78 7.59
N GLU A 11 -9.18 -6.69 7.14
CA GLU A 11 -8.84 -8.00 6.60
C GLU A 11 -8.36 -7.88 5.16
N HIS A 12 -7.25 -8.53 4.83
CA HIS A 12 -6.64 -8.44 3.50
C HIS A 12 -7.56 -8.94 2.40
N PHE A 13 -8.33 -9.99 2.71
CA PHE A 13 -9.29 -10.62 1.81
C PHE A 13 -8.70 -10.97 0.44
N TYR A 14 -7.41 -11.36 0.39
CA TYR A 14 -6.83 -11.93 -0.83
C TYR A 14 -7.67 -13.11 -1.29
N PHE A 15 -8.06 -13.17 -2.57
CA PHE A 15 -9.04 -14.15 -3.03
C PHE A 15 -8.56 -15.60 -2.90
N GLU A 16 -7.27 -15.86 -3.02
CA GLU A 16 -6.64 -17.13 -2.68
C GLU A 16 -6.23 -17.13 -1.20
N PRO A 17 -6.88 -17.90 -0.29
CA PRO A 17 -6.42 -18.06 1.08
C PRO A 17 -4.98 -18.61 1.17
N ASN A 18 -4.41 -18.67 2.37
CA ASN A 18 -3.10 -19.27 2.57
C ASN A 18 -3.08 -20.73 2.09
N ALA A 19 -2.06 -21.07 1.31
CA ALA A 19 -1.85 -22.41 0.79
C ALA A 19 -0.35 -22.71 0.71
N VAL A 20 0.01 -23.95 1.00
CA VAL A 20 1.39 -24.45 0.90
C VAL A 20 1.41 -25.93 0.54
N ILE A 21 2.38 -26.30 -0.28
CA ILE A 21 2.79 -27.68 -0.56
C ILE A 21 4.25 -27.82 -0.15
N VAL A 22 4.56 -28.83 0.66
CA VAL A 22 5.93 -29.20 0.98
C VAL A 22 6.22 -30.59 0.46
N THR A 23 7.24 -30.71 -0.37
CA THR A 23 7.68 -31.97 -0.98
C THR A 23 9.06 -32.33 -0.44
N PRO A 24 9.18 -33.44 0.33
CA PRO A 24 10.47 -33.97 0.74
C PRO A 24 11.14 -34.70 -0.44
N LYS A 25 12.44 -34.50 -0.61
CA LYS A 25 13.23 -35.17 -1.66
C LYS A 25 14.67 -35.34 -1.23
N ASP A 26 15.16 -36.57 -1.15
CA ASP A 26 16.59 -36.88 -0.88
C ASP A 26 17.20 -36.15 0.33
N GLY A 27 16.41 -35.94 1.40
CA GLY A 27 16.84 -35.20 2.60
C GLY A 27 16.74 -33.67 2.49
N GLU A 28 16.16 -33.16 1.40
CA GLU A 28 15.84 -31.75 1.15
C GLU A 28 14.32 -31.52 1.22
N LEU A 29 13.94 -30.25 1.35
CA LEU A 29 12.54 -29.82 1.33
C LEU A 29 12.32 -28.76 0.24
N ILE A 30 11.35 -29.01 -0.64
CA ILE A 30 10.84 -28.02 -1.59
C ILE A 30 9.53 -27.48 -1.04
N VAL A 31 9.45 -26.17 -0.83
CA VAL A 31 8.31 -25.46 -0.25
C VAL A 31 7.69 -24.55 -1.29
N GLU A 32 6.53 -24.93 -1.80
CA GLU A 32 5.71 -24.11 -2.70
C GLU A 32 4.61 -23.44 -1.88
N SER A 33 4.79 -22.17 -1.53
CA SER A 33 3.88 -21.44 -0.65
C SER A 33 3.30 -20.22 -1.36
N SER A 34 2.05 -19.88 -1.09
CA SER A 34 1.47 -18.60 -1.50
C SER A 34 2.03 -17.46 -0.64
N THR A 35 3.28 -17.06 -0.86
CA THR A 35 4.05 -16.15 0.03
C THR A 35 4.71 -15.00 -0.74
N GLN A 36 4.74 -13.81 -0.15
CA GLN A 36 5.51 -12.67 -0.65
C GLN A 36 6.99 -12.73 -0.25
N ASN A 37 7.35 -13.64 0.68
CA ASN A 37 8.67 -13.68 1.31
C ASN A 37 9.26 -15.09 1.31
N LEU A 38 9.89 -15.45 0.20
CA LEU A 38 10.55 -16.74 0.01
C LEU A 38 11.70 -16.92 1.00
N ASN A 39 12.50 -15.87 1.21
CA ASN A 39 13.67 -15.92 2.08
C ASN A 39 13.30 -16.22 3.55
N LYS A 40 12.29 -15.53 4.10
CA LYS A 40 11.80 -15.86 5.45
C LYS A 40 11.18 -17.25 5.50
N THR A 41 10.41 -17.65 4.48
CA THR A 41 9.83 -19.00 4.41
C THR A 41 10.92 -20.07 4.47
N GLN A 42 11.95 -19.97 3.62
CA GLN A 42 13.12 -20.85 3.62
C GLN A 42 13.82 -20.86 4.99
N LYS A 43 14.13 -19.67 5.53
CA LYS A 43 14.84 -19.51 6.80
C LYS A 43 14.11 -20.17 7.96
N PHE A 44 12.81 -19.93 8.10
CA PHE A 44 12.04 -20.44 9.24
C PHE A 44 11.72 -21.93 9.10
N VAL A 45 11.44 -22.42 7.89
CA VAL A 45 11.31 -23.87 7.67
C VAL A 45 12.62 -24.57 8.02
N ALA A 46 13.77 -24.08 7.52
CA ALA A 46 15.08 -24.64 7.86
C ALA A 46 15.33 -24.65 9.37
N SER A 47 15.02 -23.53 10.05
CA SER A 47 15.16 -23.42 11.50
C SER A 47 14.28 -24.40 12.29
N VAL A 48 13.01 -24.57 11.91
CA VAL A 48 12.09 -25.50 12.59
C VAL A 48 12.50 -26.96 12.36
N MET A 49 13.02 -27.26 11.18
CA MET A 49 13.47 -28.61 10.83
C MET A 49 14.88 -28.95 11.36
N GLY A 50 15.59 -27.98 11.94
CA GLY A 50 16.98 -28.18 12.36
C GLY A 50 17.93 -28.41 11.18
N MET A 51 17.63 -27.82 10.03
CA MET A 51 18.38 -27.97 8.77
C MET A 51 19.06 -26.65 8.39
N ASP A 52 20.12 -26.74 7.58
CA ASP A 52 20.68 -25.55 6.92
C ASP A 52 19.75 -25.05 5.82
N ALA A 53 19.72 -23.74 5.59
CA ALA A 53 18.87 -23.13 4.56
C ALA A 53 19.16 -23.66 3.14
N ASN A 54 20.36 -24.16 2.88
CA ASN A 54 20.75 -24.76 1.59
C ASN A 54 20.07 -26.12 1.31
N ARG A 55 19.36 -26.71 2.28
CA ARG A 55 18.55 -27.93 2.12
C ARG A 55 17.05 -27.64 1.99
N VAL A 56 16.67 -26.35 2.00
CA VAL A 56 15.28 -25.92 1.86
C VAL A 56 15.20 -24.99 0.65
N THR A 57 14.33 -25.30 -0.31
CA THR A 57 14.09 -24.43 -1.46
C THR A 57 12.67 -23.90 -1.38
N SER A 58 12.49 -22.59 -1.31
CA SER A 58 11.17 -21.95 -1.39
C SER A 58 10.92 -21.52 -2.83
N LYS A 59 9.73 -21.83 -3.35
CA LYS A 59 9.29 -21.50 -4.72
C LYS A 59 7.94 -20.82 -4.70
N VAL A 60 7.77 -19.85 -5.61
CA VAL A 60 6.50 -19.14 -5.81
C VAL A 60 6.34 -18.80 -7.28
N ARG A 61 5.26 -19.29 -7.90
CA ARG A 61 4.90 -18.91 -9.26
C ARG A 61 4.08 -17.62 -9.31
N ARG A 62 3.01 -17.55 -8.51
CA ARG A 62 2.13 -16.38 -8.35
C ARG A 62 1.26 -16.53 -7.10
N LEU A 63 0.63 -15.44 -6.67
CA LEU A 63 -0.39 -15.40 -5.62
C LEU A 63 -1.73 -14.91 -6.20
N GLY A 64 -2.84 -15.40 -5.67
CA GLY A 64 -4.18 -14.82 -5.86
C GLY A 64 -4.46 -13.66 -4.90
N GLY A 65 -3.57 -12.67 -4.89
CA GLY A 65 -3.55 -11.55 -3.94
C GLY A 65 -2.73 -11.83 -2.68
N GLY A 66 -2.17 -10.77 -2.07
CA GLY A 66 -1.37 -10.86 -0.85
C GLY A 66 -1.50 -9.63 0.06
N PHE A 67 -1.33 -8.42 -0.50
CA PHE A 67 -1.58 -7.14 0.18
C PHE A 67 -0.83 -6.93 1.51
N GLY A 68 0.28 -7.65 1.75
CA GLY A 68 1.05 -7.63 2.99
C GLY A 68 0.74 -8.81 3.92
N GLY A 69 -0.48 -9.36 3.89
CA GLY A 69 -0.87 -10.49 4.75
C GLY A 69 -0.02 -11.74 4.49
N LYS A 70 0.47 -11.89 3.26
CA LYS A 70 1.36 -12.99 2.85
C LYS A 70 2.85 -12.65 2.97
N GLU A 71 3.22 -11.55 3.63
CA GLU A 71 4.63 -11.21 3.92
C GLU A 71 5.23 -12.08 5.05
N THR A 72 4.43 -12.39 6.08
CA THR A 72 4.86 -13.22 7.22
C THR A 72 3.85 -14.27 7.66
N GLN A 73 2.54 -14.05 7.47
CA GLN A 73 1.50 -14.92 8.05
C GLN A 73 1.39 -16.30 7.38
N THR A 74 2.07 -16.48 6.25
CA THR A 74 2.18 -17.76 5.53
C THR A 74 3.16 -18.73 6.20
N ILE A 75 4.13 -18.20 6.95
CA ILE A 75 5.28 -18.94 7.46
C ILE A 75 4.86 -20.03 8.46
N PRO A 76 3.95 -19.80 9.43
CA PRO A 76 3.51 -20.86 10.34
C PRO A 76 2.93 -22.07 9.61
N TYR A 77 2.17 -21.86 8.53
CA TYR A 77 1.63 -22.94 7.71
C TYR A 77 2.73 -23.72 6.97
N ALA A 78 3.71 -23.01 6.41
CA ALA A 78 4.85 -23.64 5.75
C ALA A 78 5.67 -24.49 6.73
N CYS A 79 5.92 -23.99 7.95
CA CYS A 79 6.60 -24.75 8.99
C CYS A 79 5.81 -25.99 9.42
N ALA A 80 4.49 -25.86 9.64
CA ALA A 80 3.65 -26.99 10.02
C ALA A 80 3.60 -28.07 8.92
N ALA A 81 3.44 -27.66 7.66
CA ALA A 81 3.47 -28.57 6.52
C ALA A 81 4.84 -29.25 6.36
N ALA A 82 5.94 -28.53 6.62
CA ALA A 82 7.28 -29.09 6.55
C ALA A 82 7.53 -30.19 7.60
N VAL A 83 7.09 -29.97 8.85
CA VAL A 83 7.18 -30.99 9.90
C VAL A 83 6.42 -32.26 9.49
N ALA A 84 5.19 -32.11 9.00
CA ALA A 84 4.38 -33.24 8.55
C ALA A 84 4.99 -33.94 7.32
N ALA A 85 5.44 -33.18 6.32
CA ALA A 85 6.05 -33.72 5.11
C ALA A 85 7.33 -34.51 5.41
N HIS A 86 8.16 -33.98 6.30
CA HIS A 86 9.40 -34.64 6.72
C HIS A 86 9.13 -35.93 7.49
N HIS A 87 8.19 -35.90 8.45
CA HIS A 87 7.83 -37.08 9.24
C HIS A 87 7.27 -38.21 8.37
N GLU A 88 6.35 -37.88 7.46
CA GLU A 88 5.69 -38.87 6.59
C GLU A 88 6.55 -39.26 5.37
N ASN A 89 7.63 -38.52 5.10
CA ASN A 89 8.43 -38.60 3.88
C ASN A 89 7.56 -38.60 2.59
N ARG A 90 6.51 -37.77 2.58
CA ARG A 90 5.54 -37.65 1.49
C ARG A 90 5.17 -36.18 1.29
N PRO A 91 4.79 -35.77 0.06
CA PRO A 91 4.27 -34.42 -0.15
C PRO A 91 3.05 -34.14 0.73
N VAL A 92 3.07 -33.01 1.45
CA VAL A 92 1.95 -32.53 2.28
C VAL A 92 1.46 -31.21 1.72
N ARG A 93 0.13 -31.06 1.63
CA ARG A 93 -0.54 -29.84 1.19
C ARG A 93 -1.49 -29.33 2.28
N LEU A 94 -1.38 -28.05 2.60
CA LEU A 94 -2.34 -27.32 3.42
C LEU A 94 -3.00 -26.23 2.58
N VAL A 95 -4.33 -26.20 2.56
CA VAL A 95 -5.14 -25.14 1.96
C VAL A 95 -6.11 -24.68 3.03
N ILE A 96 -5.98 -23.42 3.46
CA ILE A 96 -6.70 -22.91 4.62
C ILE A 96 -8.09 -22.40 4.18
N PRO A 97 -9.19 -22.89 4.79
CA PRO A 97 -10.52 -22.33 4.56
C PRO A 97 -10.59 -20.84 4.94
N ARG A 98 -11.41 -20.06 4.23
CA ARG A 98 -11.51 -18.60 4.42
C ARG A 98 -11.75 -18.17 5.87
N ASP A 99 -12.62 -18.88 6.57
CA ASP A 99 -12.97 -18.59 7.96
C ASP A 99 -11.81 -18.83 8.92
N GLN A 100 -11.04 -19.90 8.70
CA GLN A 100 -9.84 -20.18 9.48
C GLN A 100 -8.72 -19.19 9.13
N ASP A 101 -8.55 -18.87 7.86
CA ASP A 101 -7.57 -17.91 7.35
C ASP A 101 -7.77 -16.54 8.02
N ILE A 102 -9.00 -16.04 8.01
CA ILE A 102 -9.39 -14.79 8.67
C ILE A 102 -9.21 -14.88 10.20
N GLN A 103 -9.55 -16.00 10.84
CA GLN A 103 -9.43 -16.13 12.30
C GLN A 103 -7.99 -16.19 12.81
N THR A 104 -7.06 -16.65 11.99
CA THR A 104 -5.70 -17.01 12.43
C THR A 104 -4.62 -16.05 11.97
N THR A 105 -4.80 -15.42 10.80
CA THR A 105 -3.81 -14.49 10.25
C THR A 105 -4.03 -13.07 10.77
N GLY A 106 -2.95 -12.29 10.89
CA GLY A 106 -3.02 -10.88 11.23
C GLY A 106 -3.82 -10.04 10.25
N LYS A 107 -4.24 -8.84 10.68
CA LYS A 107 -4.96 -7.83 9.89
C LYS A 107 -4.12 -6.56 9.80
N ARG A 108 -4.66 -5.52 9.15
CA ARG A 108 -4.19 -4.14 9.37
C ARG A 108 -4.37 -3.78 10.85
N HIS A 109 -3.36 -3.16 11.45
CA HIS A 109 -3.43 -2.60 12.79
C HIS A 109 -4.53 -1.53 12.92
N PRO A 110 -5.48 -1.67 13.87
CA PRO A 110 -6.26 -0.55 14.39
C PRO A 110 -5.36 0.50 15.03
N PHE A 111 -5.70 1.80 14.91
CA PHE A 111 -4.89 2.94 15.37
C PHE A 111 -5.62 4.07 16.11
N TYR A 112 -5.45 4.22 17.43
CA TYR A 112 -5.96 5.38 18.15
C TYR A 112 -5.03 6.57 17.99
N GLY A 113 -5.55 7.65 17.41
CA GLY A 113 -4.83 8.91 17.24
C GLY A 113 -5.38 9.98 18.17
N GLN A 114 -4.51 10.64 18.92
CA GLN A 114 -4.82 11.85 19.67
C GLN A 114 -4.00 13.00 19.12
N TYR A 115 -4.58 14.19 19.05
CA TYR A 115 -3.91 15.36 18.50
C TYR A 115 -4.24 16.66 19.23
N GLU A 116 -3.25 17.55 19.25
CA GLU A 116 -3.38 18.96 19.62
C GLU A 116 -2.74 19.81 18.51
N VAL A 117 -3.49 20.78 17.97
CA VAL A 117 -3.06 21.59 16.83
C VAL A 117 -3.18 23.08 17.14
N GLY A 118 -2.09 23.81 16.93
CA GLY A 118 -2.02 25.27 16.92
C GLY A 118 -2.05 25.80 15.49
N PHE A 119 -2.82 26.86 15.26
CA PHE A 119 -3.03 27.47 13.94
C PHE A 119 -3.39 28.96 14.10
N GLU A 120 -3.17 29.73 13.04
CA GLU A 120 -3.54 31.14 12.94
C GLU A 120 -4.98 31.31 12.45
N GLU A 121 -5.54 32.52 12.54
CA GLU A 121 -6.92 32.81 12.11
C GLU A 121 -7.15 32.50 10.61
N ASP A 122 -6.11 32.60 9.79
CA ASP A 122 -6.14 32.23 8.39
C ASP A 122 -6.00 30.71 8.15
N GLY A 123 -5.97 29.89 9.21
CA GLY A 123 -5.86 28.44 9.10
C GLY A 123 -4.46 27.92 8.74
N LYS A 124 -3.42 28.77 8.77
CA LYS A 124 -2.02 28.30 8.72
C LYS A 124 -1.70 27.55 10.01
N ILE A 125 -1.28 26.29 9.89
CA ILE A 125 -0.89 25.46 11.03
C ILE A 125 0.53 25.81 11.45
N THR A 126 0.70 26.07 12.75
CA THR A 126 1.98 26.45 13.35
C THR A 126 2.57 25.35 14.23
N ALA A 127 1.73 24.49 14.82
CA ALA A 127 2.20 23.38 15.63
C ALA A 127 1.24 22.18 15.63
N VAL A 128 1.78 20.96 15.69
CA VAL A 128 1.04 19.71 15.89
C VAL A 128 1.75 18.83 16.92
N ASP A 129 1.03 18.41 17.95
CA ASP A 129 1.42 17.29 18.84
C ASP A 129 0.47 16.13 18.59
N MET A 130 1.00 14.98 18.17
CA MET A 130 0.22 13.80 17.81
C MET A 130 0.74 12.56 18.55
N GLN A 131 -0.19 11.78 19.10
CA GLN A 131 0.08 10.48 19.72
C GLN A 131 -0.68 9.38 18.99
N LEU A 132 0.02 8.33 18.59
CA LEU A 132 -0.53 7.18 17.90
C LEU A 132 -0.36 5.91 18.74
N TYR A 133 -1.43 5.14 18.88
CA TYR A 133 -1.45 3.86 19.57
C TYR A 133 -1.96 2.79 18.61
N SER A 134 -1.18 1.76 18.33
CA SER A 134 -1.61 0.65 17.47
C SER A 134 -1.87 -0.62 18.26
N ASN A 135 -2.88 -1.39 17.87
CA ASN A 135 -3.11 -2.73 18.44
C ASN A 135 -2.26 -3.77 17.68
N GLY A 136 -1.14 -4.21 18.27
CA GLY A 136 -0.20 -5.15 17.66
C GLY A 136 -0.60 -6.62 17.75
N GLY A 137 -1.53 -6.97 18.64
CA GLY A 137 -1.89 -8.36 18.93
C GLY A 137 -0.91 -9.07 19.86
N HIS A 138 -0.91 -10.40 19.80
CA HIS A 138 -0.17 -11.25 20.75
C HIS A 138 1.35 -11.34 20.50
N SER A 139 1.86 -10.84 19.37
CA SER A 139 3.27 -10.90 18.98
C SER A 139 3.75 -9.60 18.33
N HIS A 140 5.05 -9.43 18.13
CA HIS A 140 5.57 -8.22 17.48
C HIS A 140 5.26 -8.16 15.98
N ASP A 141 5.45 -9.28 15.26
CA ASP A 141 5.46 -9.34 13.79
C ASP A 141 6.13 -8.09 13.16
N LEU A 142 5.41 -7.32 12.34
CA LEU A 142 5.86 -6.09 11.69
C LEU A 142 5.33 -4.81 12.37
N SER A 143 4.83 -4.90 13.60
CA SER A 143 4.12 -3.80 14.28
C SER A 143 4.98 -2.56 14.51
N PHE A 144 6.27 -2.71 14.83
CA PHE A 144 7.17 -1.57 15.03
C PHE A 144 7.43 -0.82 13.72
N PRO A 145 7.87 -1.47 12.61
CA PRO A 145 7.97 -0.82 11.32
C PRO A 145 6.65 -0.19 10.81
N VAL A 146 5.50 -0.79 11.13
CA VAL A 146 4.18 -0.18 10.84
C VAL A 146 4.00 1.14 11.58
N MET A 147 4.34 1.18 12.87
CA MET A 147 4.28 2.42 13.66
C MET A 147 5.28 3.46 13.16
N GLU A 148 6.52 3.07 12.84
CA GLU A 148 7.53 3.97 12.25
C GLU A 148 7.00 4.64 10.98
N ARG A 149 6.41 3.85 10.06
CA ARG A 149 5.82 4.41 8.84
C ARG A 149 4.64 5.34 9.14
N ALA A 150 3.78 5.01 10.11
CA ALA A 150 2.71 5.91 10.53
C ALA A 150 3.25 7.27 11.01
N LEU A 151 4.33 7.26 11.80
CA LEU A 151 5.00 8.49 12.27
C LEU A 151 5.58 9.30 11.12
N PHE A 152 6.23 8.64 10.13
CA PHE A 152 6.77 9.31 8.94
C PHE A 152 5.72 9.91 8.00
N HIS A 153 4.45 9.53 8.13
CA HIS A 153 3.35 10.01 7.28
C HIS A 153 2.29 10.80 8.06
N SER A 154 2.57 11.13 9.33
CA SER A 154 1.68 11.91 10.19
C SER A 154 1.57 13.38 9.78
N ASP A 155 2.48 13.85 8.92
CA ASP A 155 2.44 15.16 8.26
C ASP A 155 1.54 15.17 7.02
N ASN A 156 1.19 13.98 6.49
CA ASN A 156 0.66 13.78 5.15
C ASN A 156 1.42 14.64 4.12
N SER A 157 0.80 15.68 3.58
CA SER A 157 1.38 16.58 2.57
C SER A 157 1.59 18.00 3.09
N TYR A 158 1.59 18.20 4.41
CA TYR A 158 1.55 19.51 5.03
C TYR A 158 2.88 19.92 5.64
N ASN A 159 3.33 21.12 5.29
CA ASN A 159 4.50 21.76 5.87
C ASN A 159 4.17 22.36 7.24
N ILE A 160 4.43 21.59 8.30
CA ILE A 160 4.16 21.95 9.69
C ILE A 160 5.50 22.30 10.37
N PRO A 161 5.72 23.56 10.77
CA PRO A 161 7.03 24.00 11.25
C PRO A 161 7.41 23.43 12.62
N ASN A 162 6.42 23.15 13.48
CA ASN A 162 6.67 22.57 14.81
C ASN A 162 5.83 21.29 14.96
N MET A 163 6.44 20.13 14.80
CA MET A 163 5.72 18.86 14.87
C MET A 163 6.36 17.88 15.84
N ARG A 164 5.52 17.30 16.70
CA ARG A 164 5.88 16.19 17.58
C ARG A 164 4.94 15.02 17.31
N THR A 165 5.51 13.85 17.02
CA THR A 165 4.75 12.61 16.83
C THR A 165 5.31 11.52 17.74
N VAL A 166 4.44 10.80 18.44
CA VAL A 166 4.81 9.71 19.36
C VAL A 166 3.99 8.48 19.05
N GLY A 167 4.63 7.32 18.91
CA GLY A 167 3.98 6.05 18.58
C GLY A 167 4.15 5.01 19.68
N LYS A 168 3.09 4.25 19.99
CA LYS A 168 3.14 3.09 20.90
C LYS A 168 2.44 1.88 20.29
N VAL A 169 3.12 0.74 20.27
CA VAL A 169 2.54 -0.55 19.88
C VAL A 169 2.01 -1.25 21.13
N CYS A 170 0.69 -1.44 21.20
CA CYS A 170 0.01 -2.11 22.30
C CYS A 170 0.00 -3.63 22.07
N LYS A 171 0.53 -4.39 23.03
CA LYS A 171 0.39 -5.84 23.08
C LYS A 171 -0.99 -6.20 23.64
N THR A 172 -1.71 -7.08 22.96
CA THR A 172 -3.05 -7.53 23.34
C THR A 172 -3.21 -9.04 23.10
N ASN A 173 -4.38 -9.59 23.43
CA ASN A 173 -4.66 -11.03 23.32
C ASN A 173 -5.44 -11.42 22.05
N VAL A 174 -5.31 -10.64 20.98
CA VAL A 174 -5.87 -10.97 19.65
C VAL A 174 -4.78 -11.45 18.68
N PHE A 175 -5.16 -11.88 17.48
CA PHE A 175 -4.22 -12.26 16.40
C PHE A 175 -3.11 -11.21 16.22
N SER A 176 -1.90 -11.66 15.88
CA SER A 176 -0.78 -10.77 15.64
C SER A 176 -1.01 -9.98 14.34
N ASN A 177 -1.34 -8.69 14.43
CA ASN A 177 -1.49 -7.84 13.26
C ASN A 177 -0.18 -7.72 12.47
N THR A 178 -0.28 -7.44 11.18
CA THR A 178 0.83 -7.54 10.24
C THR A 178 0.80 -6.44 9.18
N ALA A 179 1.65 -6.55 8.17
CA ALA A 179 1.64 -5.70 7.00
C ALA A 179 0.27 -5.71 6.32
N PHE A 180 -0.25 -4.54 5.99
CA PHE A 180 -1.31 -4.36 5.01
C PHE A 180 -0.88 -3.21 4.08
N ARG A 181 -1.16 -3.28 2.78
CA ARG A 181 -0.99 -2.19 1.79
C ARG A 181 -1.12 -0.79 2.43
N GLY A 182 -0.04 -0.01 2.40
CA GLY A 182 0.10 1.31 3.02
C GLY A 182 0.88 1.30 4.35
N PHE A 183 0.85 0.19 5.07
CA PHE A 183 1.75 -0.18 6.15
C PHE A 183 1.85 0.85 7.29
N GLY A 184 0.71 1.33 7.81
CA GLY A 184 0.67 2.37 8.85
C GLY A 184 0.56 3.80 8.32
N GLY A 185 1.02 4.03 7.09
CA GLY A 185 0.89 5.32 6.40
C GLY A 185 -0.55 5.83 6.34
N PRO A 186 -1.54 5.04 5.86
CA PRO A 186 -2.95 5.44 5.85
C PRO A 186 -3.47 5.86 7.21
N GLN A 187 -3.07 5.17 8.29
CA GLN A 187 -3.52 5.51 9.64
C GLN A 187 -2.95 6.84 10.11
N GLY A 188 -1.64 7.09 9.93
CA GLY A 188 -1.01 8.37 10.26
C GLY A 188 -1.61 9.54 9.46
N MET A 189 -1.81 9.35 8.14
CA MET A 189 -2.42 10.36 7.28
C MET A 189 -3.90 10.61 7.60
N LEU A 190 -4.64 9.62 8.09
CA LEU A 190 -6.05 9.80 8.46
C LEU A 190 -6.20 10.66 9.72
N VAL A 191 -5.32 10.49 10.72
CA VAL A 191 -5.25 11.41 11.87
C VAL A 191 -4.89 12.81 11.37
N ALA A 192 -3.99 12.92 10.39
CA ALA A 192 -3.60 14.18 9.81
C ALA A 192 -4.77 14.93 9.16
N GLU A 193 -5.51 14.27 8.28
CA GLU A 193 -6.70 14.85 7.65
C GLU A 193 -7.81 15.16 8.66
N THR A 194 -7.89 14.41 9.77
CA THR A 194 -8.88 14.68 10.81
C THR A 194 -8.60 15.98 11.55
N TYR A 195 -7.33 16.28 11.88
CA TYR A 195 -7.02 17.58 12.47
C TYR A 195 -7.19 18.71 11.45
N ILE A 196 -6.99 18.48 10.15
CA ILE A 196 -7.24 19.47 9.09
C ILE A 196 -8.72 19.84 9.06
N GLU A 197 -9.60 18.84 9.10
CA GLU A 197 -11.05 19.05 9.19
C GLU A 197 -11.44 19.80 10.48
N HIS A 198 -10.76 19.54 11.60
CA HIS A 198 -11.00 20.24 12.87
C HIS A 198 -10.54 21.71 12.79
N VAL A 199 -9.39 21.99 12.19
CA VAL A 199 -8.93 23.37 11.95
C VAL A 199 -9.89 24.11 11.00
N ALA A 200 -10.36 23.45 9.94
CA ALA A 200 -11.34 24.01 9.02
C ALA A 200 -12.64 24.39 9.74
N HIS A 201 -13.14 23.49 10.59
CA HIS A 201 -14.31 23.76 11.42
C HIS A 201 -14.09 24.94 12.38
N ALA A 202 -12.97 24.98 13.10
CA ALA A 202 -12.68 26.02 14.09
C ALA A 202 -12.45 27.42 13.47
N THR A 203 -11.98 27.48 12.22
CA THR A 203 -11.77 28.74 11.49
C THR A 203 -12.98 29.16 10.64
N GLY A 204 -13.94 28.26 10.42
CA GLY A 204 -15.06 28.46 9.49
C GLY A 204 -14.65 28.46 8.00
N LEU A 205 -13.40 28.09 7.69
CA LEU A 205 -12.88 28.05 6.32
C LEU A 205 -13.16 26.68 5.67
N PRO A 206 -13.36 26.63 4.33
CA PRO A 206 -13.50 25.36 3.64
C PRO A 206 -12.27 24.45 3.82
N PRO A 207 -12.44 23.13 4.06
CA PRO A 207 -11.31 22.23 4.30
C PRO A 207 -10.24 22.24 3.19
N HIS A 208 -10.64 22.36 1.92
CA HIS A 208 -9.71 22.42 0.80
C HIS A 208 -8.82 23.69 0.83
N VAL A 209 -9.28 24.78 1.44
CA VAL A 209 -8.49 26.01 1.65
C VAL A 209 -7.43 25.78 2.73
N ILE A 210 -7.80 25.14 3.85
CA ILE A 210 -6.85 24.76 4.90
C ILE A 210 -5.75 23.87 4.33
N ARG A 211 -6.13 22.86 3.54
CA ARG A 211 -5.18 21.98 2.86
C ARG A 211 -4.20 22.77 1.99
N GLN A 212 -4.72 23.62 1.10
CA GLN A 212 -3.91 24.41 0.17
C GLN A 212 -2.89 25.32 0.88
N ARG A 213 -3.29 25.99 1.98
CA ARG A 213 -2.42 26.89 2.75
C ARG A 213 -1.26 26.18 3.46
N ASN A 214 -1.43 24.89 3.72
CA ASN A 214 -0.50 24.10 4.50
C ASN A 214 0.35 23.14 3.65
N LEU A 215 0.14 23.02 2.34
CA LEU A 215 0.93 22.11 1.50
C LEU A 215 2.44 22.44 1.54
N TYR A 216 3.26 21.39 1.47
CA TYR A 216 4.63 21.54 0.98
C TYR A 216 4.61 22.17 -0.42
N SER A 217 5.46 23.15 -0.64
CA SER A 217 5.42 24.02 -1.82
C SER A 217 6.79 24.34 -2.42
N SER A 218 7.87 24.02 -1.72
CA SER A 218 9.25 24.23 -2.17
C SER A 218 10.04 22.91 -2.22
N PRO A 219 10.94 22.72 -3.20
CA PRO A 219 11.86 21.58 -3.20
C PRO A 219 12.79 21.54 -1.98
N ASP A 220 13.02 22.70 -1.35
CA ASP A 220 13.82 22.85 -0.14
C ASP A 220 13.03 22.67 1.16
N ASP A 221 11.70 22.55 1.07
CA ASP A 221 10.91 22.20 2.25
C ASP A 221 11.38 20.84 2.80
N THR A 222 11.32 20.71 4.11
CA THR A 222 11.73 19.51 4.83
C THR A 222 10.56 18.93 5.60
N THR A 223 10.47 17.60 5.60
CA THR A 223 9.58 16.84 6.47
C THR A 223 9.95 17.05 7.94
N HIS A 224 9.06 16.70 8.86
CA HIS A 224 9.33 16.75 10.31
C HIS A 224 10.49 15.86 10.77
N PHE A 225 10.98 14.98 9.89
CA PHE A 225 12.15 14.12 10.09
C PHE A 225 13.33 14.51 9.18
N GLY A 226 13.36 15.75 8.66
CA GLY A 226 14.52 16.34 8.00
C GLY A 226 14.76 15.90 6.54
N MET A 227 13.90 15.05 5.96
CA MET A 227 14.02 14.68 4.56
C MET A 227 13.43 15.77 3.65
N LYS A 228 14.19 16.22 2.65
CA LYS A 228 13.75 17.22 1.66
C LYS A 228 12.65 16.70 0.73
N MET A 229 11.79 17.61 0.29
CA MET A 229 10.69 17.34 -0.66
C MET A 229 11.17 17.11 -2.10
N GLY A 230 12.29 17.71 -2.51
CA GLY A 230 12.90 17.47 -3.82
C GLY A 230 12.00 17.89 -4.98
N SER A 231 11.94 17.11 -6.06
CA SER A 231 11.20 17.46 -7.29
C SER A 231 9.67 17.40 -7.19
N THR A 232 9.12 17.20 -6.00
CA THR A 232 7.67 17.08 -5.78
C THR A 232 6.97 18.43 -5.94
N ASP A 233 5.84 18.47 -6.66
CA ASP A 233 5.05 19.70 -6.88
C ASP A 233 3.57 19.46 -6.52
N LEU A 234 3.27 19.45 -5.22
CA LEU A 234 1.91 19.27 -4.71
C LEU A 234 0.93 20.38 -5.14
N PRO A 235 1.31 21.68 -5.15
CA PRO A 235 0.41 22.74 -5.62
C PRO A 235 -0.05 22.55 -7.07
N ARG A 236 0.85 22.14 -7.98
CA ARG A 236 0.48 21.84 -9.36
C ARG A 236 -0.46 20.64 -9.44
N ILE A 237 -0.15 19.53 -8.75
CA ILE A 237 -1.01 18.33 -8.80
C ILE A 237 -2.40 18.65 -8.23
N MET A 238 -2.50 19.45 -7.16
CA MET A 238 -3.77 19.92 -6.62
C MET A 238 -4.58 20.73 -7.66
N ARG A 239 -3.92 21.68 -8.34
CA ARG A 239 -4.55 22.50 -9.38
C ARG A 239 -5.08 21.64 -10.52
N GLU A 240 -4.26 20.73 -11.06
CA GLU A 240 -4.68 19.86 -12.15
C GLU A 240 -5.79 18.89 -11.72
N CYS A 241 -5.78 18.41 -10.48
CA CYS A 241 -6.87 17.60 -9.92
C CYS A 241 -8.17 18.40 -9.81
N LYS A 242 -8.11 19.68 -9.39
CA LYS A 242 -9.28 20.58 -9.37
C LYS A 242 -9.82 20.83 -10.76
N GLU A 243 -8.94 21.11 -11.72
CA GLU A 243 -9.29 21.35 -13.13
C GLU A 243 -9.98 20.12 -13.74
N MET A 244 -9.40 18.92 -13.62
CA MET A 244 -9.99 17.71 -14.22
C MET A 244 -11.28 17.24 -13.54
N SER A 245 -11.50 17.62 -12.28
CA SER A 245 -12.67 17.21 -11.50
C SER A 245 -13.81 18.22 -11.54
N ASP A 246 -13.62 19.38 -12.17
CA ASP A 246 -14.55 20.53 -12.10
C ASP A 246 -14.88 20.91 -10.64
N PHE A 247 -13.88 20.86 -9.76
CA PHE A 247 -14.06 20.91 -8.31
C PHE A 247 -14.86 22.14 -7.86
N GLU A 248 -14.48 23.33 -8.32
CA GLU A 248 -15.09 24.59 -7.87
C GLU A 248 -16.58 24.65 -8.24
N THR A 249 -16.94 24.20 -9.45
CA THR A 249 -18.33 24.13 -9.91
C THR A 249 -19.13 23.15 -9.06
N ARG A 250 -18.65 21.92 -8.92
CA ARG A 250 -19.34 20.87 -8.16
C ARG A 250 -19.45 21.21 -6.67
N TYR A 251 -18.48 21.92 -6.12
CA TYR A 251 -18.54 22.40 -4.74
C TYR A 251 -19.75 23.31 -4.50
N GLN A 252 -20.07 24.20 -5.46
CA GLN A 252 -21.27 25.03 -5.39
C GLN A 252 -22.55 24.22 -5.63
N GLU A 253 -22.54 23.28 -6.57
CA GLU A 253 -23.69 22.40 -6.85
C GLU A 253 -24.06 21.53 -5.64
N VAL A 254 -23.08 21.02 -4.91
CA VAL A 254 -23.30 20.28 -3.65
C VAL A 254 -23.98 21.17 -2.62
N ALA A 255 -23.54 22.43 -2.46
CA ALA A 255 -24.17 23.38 -1.55
C ALA A 255 -25.62 23.67 -1.94
N ALA A 256 -25.89 23.87 -3.24
CA ALA A 256 -27.25 24.08 -3.76
C ALA A 256 -28.14 22.86 -3.52
N PHE A 257 -27.67 21.65 -3.85
CA PHE A 257 -28.41 20.41 -3.61
C PHE A 257 -28.79 20.25 -2.13
N ASN A 258 -27.88 20.59 -1.22
CA ASN A 258 -28.11 20.48 0.21
C ASN A 258 -29.15 21.47 0.75
N GLN A 259 -29.40 22.59 0.08
CA GLN A 259 -30.47 23.53 0.44
C GLN A 259 -31.85 22.99 0.05
N ASP A 260 -31.92 22.27 -1.07
CA ASP A 260 -33.19 21.76 -1.61
C ASP A 260 -33.59 20.38 -1.07
N ASN A 261 -32.68 19.68 -0.40
CA ASN A 261 -32.88 18.28 0.03
C ASN A 261 -32.66 18.11 1.53
N LYS A 262 -33.72 17.77 2.26
CA LYS A 262 -33.67 17.54 3.70
C LYS A 262 -33.06 16.19 4.08
N TRP A 263 -33.54 15.11 3.46
CA TRP A 263 -33.22 13.72 3.85
C TRP A 263 -32.11 13.08 3.01
N LYS A 264 -31.60 13.82 2.04
CA LYS A 264 -30.44 13.45 1.25
C LYS A 264 -29.47 14.60 1.26
N LYS A 265 -28.22 14.32 1.59
CA LYS A 265 -27.17 15.34 1.58
C LYS A 265 -26.03 14.86 0.71
N LYS A 266 -25.47 15.77 -0.07
CA LYS A 266 -24.23 15.55 -0.80
C LYS A 266 -23.05 16.10 -0.02
N GLY A 267 -21.89 15.51 -0.26
CA GLY A 267 -20.61 16.03 0.20
C GLY A 267 -19.56 15.85 -0.87
N ILE A 268 -18.56 16.72 -0.85
CA ILE A 268 -17.41 16.67 -1.76
C ILE A 268 -16.15 16.98 -0.97
N SER A 269 -15.07 16.23 -1.24
CA SER A 269 -13.77 16.45 -0.61
C SER A 269 -12.65 16.36 -1.65
N LEU A 270 -11.55 17.03 -1.35
CA LEU A 270 -10.30 16.99 -2.12
C LEU A 270 -9.16 16.80 -1.12
N ILE A 271 -8.49 15.64 -1.15
CA ILE A 271 -7.41 15.32 -0.21
C ILE A 271 -6.10 14.98 -0.95
N PRO A 272 -4.94 15.39 -0.42
CA PRO A 272 -3.63 14.96 -0.90
C PRO A 272 -3.17 13.63 -0.30
N SER A 273 -2.17 13.03 -0.93
CA SER A 273 -1.29 12.02 -0.32
C SER A 273 0.17 12.27 -0.69
N LYS A 274 1.07 12.19 0.29
CA LYS A 274 2.52 12.05 0.10
C LYS A 274 2.97 10.72 0.73
N PHE A 275 3.49 9.82 -0.09
CA PHE A 275 3.92 8.50 0.35
C PHE A 275 5.40 8.26 0.08
N GLY A 276 6.16 7.86 1.11
CA GLY A 276 7.60 7.58 1.03
C GLY A 276 7.88 6.16 0.52
N LEU A 277 8.67 6.04 -0.55
CA LEU A 277 8.99 4.79 -1.22
C LEU A 277 10.31 4.20 -0.69
N GLY A 278 10.26 2.97 -0.21
CA GLY A 278 11.39 2.30 0.43
C GLY A 278 10.99 1.52 1.68
N PHE A 279 11.75 0.50 2.02
CA PHE A 279 11.68 -0.14 3.34
C PHE A 279 12.33 0.77 4.39
N THR A 280 11.66 0.96 5.55
CA THR A 280 12.25 1.72 6.66
C THR A 280 13.51 1.04 7.21
N PHE A 281 13.58 -0.29 7.13
CA PHE A 281 14.80 -1.04 7.36
C PHE A 281 15.69 -1.05 6.11
N ALA A 282 16.74 -0.23 6.13
CA ALA A 282 17.60 0.05 4.98
C ALA A 282 18.11 -1.20 4.24
N ALA A 283 18.47 -2.26 4.97
CA ALA A 283 19.00 -3.50 4.41
C ALA A 283 18.04 -4.23 3.47
N LEU A 284 16.73 -3.97 3.52
CA LEU A 284 15.76 -4.60 2.62
C LEU A 284 15.68 -3.90 1.26
N ASN A 285 16.28 -2.72 1.07
CA ASN A 285 16.25 -1.98 -0.18
C ASN A 285 17.30 -2.49 -1.19
N GLN A 286 17.24 -3.78 -1.49
CA GLN A 286 18.12 -4.47 -2.44
C GLN A 286 17.35 -5.53 -3.23
N ALA A 287 17.82 -5.86 -4.42
CA ALA A 287 17.30 -6.96 -5.22
C ALA A 287 18.35 -7.56 -6.16
N HIS A 288 18.05 -8.76 -6.64
CA HIS A 288 18.85 -9.52 -7.58
C HIS A 288 17.98 -9.99 -8.74
N CYS A 289 18.61 -10.12 -9.91
CA CYS A 289 18.01 -10.69 -11.11
C CYS A 289 19.01 -11.66 -11.76
N LEU A 290 18.53 -12.74 -12.34
CA LEU A 290 19.30 -13.72 -13.11
C LEU A 290 18.69 -13.80 -14.51
N VAL A 291 19.53 -13.56 -15.52
CA VAL A 291 19.12 -13.57 -16.92
C VAL A 291 19.96 -14.61 -17.65
N HIS A 292 19.28 -15.51 -18.36
CA HIS A 292 19.86 -16.47 -19.29
C HIS A 292 19.44 -16.14 -20.71
N ILE A 293 20.37 -16.14 -21.66
CA ILE A 293 20.08 -16.09 -23.09
C ILE A 293 20.44 -17.46 -23.68
N TYR A 294 19.45 -18.20 -24.16
CA TYR A 294 19.65 -19.50 -24.79
C TYR A 294 20.12 -19.33 -26.24
N THR A 295 20.75 -20.38 -26.79
CA THR A 295 21.33 -20.34 -28.15
C THR A 295 20.31 -20.16 -29.28
N ASP A 296 19.02 -20.34 -28.99
CA ASP A 296 17.90 -20.03 -29.90
C ASP A 296 17.44 -18.56 -29.82
N GLY A 297 18.11 -17.74 -29.00
CA GLY A 297 17.81 -16.34 -28.74
C GLY A 297 16.64 -16.12 -27.77
N SER A 298 16.09 -17.16 -27.15
CA SER A 298 15.11 -16.99 -26.06
C SER A 298 15.80 -16.55 -24.76
N VAL A 299 15.10 -15.75 -23.97
CA VAL A 299 15.62 -15.15 -22.73
C VAL A 299 14.79 -15.63 -21.54
N LEU A 300 15.44 -16.22 -20.54
CA LEU A 300 14.81 -16.62 -19.28
C LEU A 300 15.26 -15.70 -18.15
N VAL A 301 14.29 -15.11 -17.47
CA VAL A 301 14.48 -14.17 -16.36
C VAL A 301 14.00 -14.80 -15.07
N THR A 302 14.76 -14.62 -14.00
CA THR A 302 14.36 -14.92 -12.62
C THR A 302 14.79 -13.78 -11.71
N HIS A 303 13.92 -13.32 -10.81
CA HIS A 303 14.24 -12.26 -9.85
C HIS A 303 13.62 -12.57 -8.49
N GLY A 304 14.06 -11.87 -7.44
CA GLY A 304 13.61 -12.11 -6.06
C GLY A 304 12.15 -11.71 -5.79
N GLY A 305 11.61 -10.77 -6.58
CA GLY A 305 10.22 -10.34 -6.46
C GLY A 305 9.18 -11.37 -6.89
N VAL A 306 7.94 -11.24 -6.40
CA VAL A 306 6.83 -12.19 -6.51
C VAL A 306 5.60 -11.54 -7.16
N GLU A 307 4.98 -12.22 -8.12
CA GLU A 307 3.71 -11.80 -8.72
C GLU A 307 2.52 -12.12 -7.81
N MET A 308 1.71 -11.11 -7.52
CA MET A 308 0.49 -11.19 -6.73
C MET A 308 -0.68 -10.42 -7.36
N GLY A 309 -0.61 -10.14 -8.67
CA GLY A 309 -1.60 -9.41 -9.46
C GLY A 309 -1.20 -7.96 -9.78
N GLN A 310 -0.03 -7.51 -9.33
CA GLN A 310 0.48 -6.16 -9.56
C GLN A 310 1.25 -6.01 -10.88
N GLY A 311 1.38 -7.09 -11.67
CA GLY A 311 2.06 -7.06 -12.97
C GLY A 311 3.57 -6.87 -12.84
N LEU A 312 4.17 -7.34 -11.74
CA LEU A 312 5.61 -7.24 -11.53
C LEU A 312 6.37 -7.99 -12.61
N HIS A 313 6.02 -9.25 -12.87
CA HIS A 313 6.72 -10.03 -13.90
C HIS A 313 6.57 -9.37 -15.26
N THR A 314 5.37 -8.89 -15.62
CA THR A 314 5.14 -8.15 -16.87
C THR A 314 6.08 -6.96 -17.00
N LYS A 315 6.18 -6.11 -15.96
CA LYS A 315 7.08 -4.94 -15.97
C LYS A 315 8.55 -5.31 -16.11
N ILE A 316 9.02 -6.33 -15.39
CA ILE A 316 10.42 -6.76 -15.51
C ILE A 316 10.71 -7.34 -16.90
N LEU A 317 9.77 -8.10 -17.48
CA LEU A 317 9.92 -8.62 -18.84
C LEU A 317 9.93 -7.48 -19.88
N GLN A 318 9.14 -6.42 -19.71
CA GLN A 318 9.18 -5.22 -20.56
C GLN A 318 10.56 -4.54 -20.48
N ILE A 319 11.08 -4.35 -19.26
CA ILE A 319 12.42 -3.77 -19.04
C ILE A 319 13.50 -4.63 -19.73
N VAL A 320 13.48 -5.94 -19.54
CA VAL A 320 14.48 -6.85 -20.13
C VAL A 320 14.42 -6.83 -21.67
N ALA A 321 13.20 -6.83 -22.24
CA ALA A 321 13.01 -6.76 -23.69
C ALA A 321 13.58 -5.46 -24.27
N GLU A 322 13.33 -4.33 -23.60
CA GLU A 322 13.85 -3.01 -24.02
C GLU A 322 15.39 -2.94 -23.88
N GLU A 323 15.95 -3.36 -22.75
CA GLU A 323 17.40 -3.30 -22.51
C GLU A 323 18.17 -4.18 -23.51
N LEU A 324 17.66 -5.38 -23.83
CA LEU A 324 18.30 -6.30 -24.78
C LEU A 324 17.94 -6.04 -26.25
N ASP A 325 17.02 -5.11 -26.54
CA ASP A 325 16.50 -4.82 -27.88
C ASP A 325 15.94 -6.08 -28.58
N VAL A 326 15.08 -6.81 -27.87
CA VAL A 326 14.42 -8.03 -28.37
C VAL A 326 12.89 -7.94 -28.24
N PRO A 327 12.13 -8.64 -29.11
CA PRO A 327 10.69 -8.76 -28.95
C PRO A 327 10.28 -9.32 -27.57
N PHE A 328 9.18 -8.81 -27.01
CA PHE A 328 8.68 -9.23 -25.70
C PHE A 328 8.41 -10.75 -25.59
N ASP A 329 7.93 -11.38 -26.68
CA ASP A 329 7.64 -12.82 -26.74
C ASP A 329 8.89 -13.71 -26.66
N LYS A 330 10.09 -13.13 -26.81
CA LYS A 330 11.36 -13.83 -26.56
C LYS A 330 11.76 -13.87 -25.09
N VAL A 331 11.14 -13.06 -24.23
CA VAL A 331 11.49 -12.97 -22.81
C VAL A 331 10.46 -13.70 -21.96
N TYR A 332 10.91 -14.63 -21.13
CA TYR A 332 10.05 -15.47 -20.32
C TYR A 332 10.43 -15.42 -18.83
N PHE A 333 9.42 -15.44 -17.96
CA PHE A 333 9.59 -15.60 -16.51
C PHE A 333 9.04 -16.96 -16.07
N SER A 334 9.83 -17.72 -15.31
CA SER A 334 9.42 -19.05 -14.82
C SER A 334 8.72 -18.98 -13.46
N GLU A 335 9.48 -18.72 -12.40
CA GLU A 335 9.02 -18.63 -11.01
C GLU A 335 10.09 -17.94 -10.16
N SER A 336 9.70 -17.41 -9.00
CA SER A 336 10.62 -16.96 -7.96
C SER A 336 11.11 -18.18 -7.17
N ASP A 337 12.42 -18.32 -7.00
CA ASP A 337 13.06 -19.54 -6.47
C ASP A 337 14.32 -19.20 -5.67
N THR A 338 14.39 -19.64 -4.41
CA THR A 338 15.55 -19.38 -3.54
C THR A 338 16.82 -20.11 -3.96
N SER A 339 16.72 -21.15 -4.79
CA SER A 339 17.91 -21.82 -5.36
C SER A 339 18.54 -21.01 -6.49
N LYS A 340 17.80 -20.07 -7.09
CA LYS A 340 18.27 -19.19 -8.17
C LYS A 340 18.64 -17.81 -7.62
N ILE A 341 17.80 -17.27 -6.75
CA ILE A 341 17.99 -15.97 -6.11
C ILE A 341 17.91 -16.12 -4.59
N ALA A 342 19.07 -16.22 -3.94
CA ALA A 342 19.15 -16.30 -2.50
C ALA A 342 18.89 -14.94 -1.83
N SER A 343 18.44 -14.97 -0.57
CA SER A 343 18.36 -13.80 0.31
C SER A 343 17.52 -12.62 -0.21
N ALA A 344 16.56 -12.87 -1.10
CA ALA A 344 15.66 -11.82 -1.60
C ALA A 344 14.88 -11.15 -0.46
N SER A 345 14.75 -9.82 -0.54
CA SER A 345 13.79 -9.06 0.27
C SER A 345 12.35 -9.49 -0.04
N PRO A 346 11.40 -9.33 0.90
CA PRO A 346 9.99 -9.53 0.60
C PRO A 346 9.53 -8.63 -0.55
N THR A 347 8.55 -9.08 -1.32
CA THR A 347 7.86 -8.21 -2.28
C THR A 347 6.87 -7.32 -1.50
N ALA A 348 7.32 -6.12 -1.12
CA ALA A 348 6.59 -5.16 -0.29
C ALA A 348 7.14 -3.72 -0.50
N ALA A 349 6.65 -2.77 0.31
CA ALA A 349 7.07 -1.36 0.35
C ALA A 349 6.96 -0.60 -0.99
N SER A 350 6.16 -1.14 -1.93
CA SER A 350 5.99 -0.61 -3.29
C SER A 350 7.29 -0.50 -4.11
N MET A 351 8.36 -1.17 -3.68
CA MET A 351 9.69 -1.13 -4.31
C MET A 351 9.96 -2.30 -5.27
N GLY A 352 8.97 -3.18 -5.48
CA GLY A 352 9.16 -4.41 -6.25
C GLY A 352 9.67 -4.16 -7.67
N SER A 353 9.02 -3.26 -8.41
CA SER A 353 9.42 -2.95 -9.80
C SER A 353 10.75 -2.20 -9.83
N ASP A 354 10.95 -1.23 -8.95
CA ASP A 354 12.18 -0.45 -8.85
C ASP A 354 13.42 -1.32 -8.62
N LEU A 355 13.40 -2.11 -7.55
CA LEU A 355 14.58 -2.87 -7.14
C LEU A 355 14.89 -3.98 -8.14
N ASN A 356 13.88 -4.80 -8.49
CA ASN A 356 14.08 -5.91 -9.41
C ASN A 356 14.32 -5.43 -10.85
N GLY A 357 13.73 -4.28 -11.24
CA GLY A 357 13.95 -3.64 -12.53
C GLY A 357 15.37 -3.13 -12.66
N MET A 358 15.89 -2.39 -11.68
CA MET A 358 17.29 -1.96 -11.68
C MET A 358 18.27 -3.15 -11.66
N ALA A 359 17.95 -4.23 -10.94
CA ALA A 359 18.76 -5.45 -11.00
C ALA A 359 18.70 -6.13 -12.38
N ALA A 360 17.55 -6.09 -13.06
CA ALA A 360 17.43 -6.60 -14.43
C ALA A 360 18.22 -5.75 -15.43
N VAL A 361 18.17 -4.41 -15.32
CA VAL A 361 18.97 -3.48 -16.12
C VAL A 361 20.45 -3.79 -15.98
N ASP A 362 20.95 -3.94 -14.76
CA ASP A 362 22.35 -4.28 -14.49
C ASP A 362 22.79 -5.59 -15.17
N ALA A 363 21.96 -6.64 -15.10
CA ALA A 363 22.21 -7.91 -15.80
C ALA A 363 22.21 -7.74 -17.34
N CYS A 364 21.20 -7.04 -17.87
CA CYS A 364 21.02 -6.87 -19.31
C CYS A 364 22.12 -6.03 -19.93
N GLN A 365 22.56 -4.95 -19.28
CA GLN A 365 23.65 -4.10 -19.77
C GLN A 365 24.97 -4.88 -19.86
N ARG A 366 25.27 -5.73 -18.87
CA ARG A 366 26.47 -6.60 -18.91
C ARG A 366 26.39 -7.66 -20.01
N LEU A 367 25.22 -8.26 -20.24
CA LEU A 367 25.00 -9.20 -21.35
C LEU A 367 25.10 -8.50 -22.71
N LYS A 368 24.46 -7.35 -22.86
CA LYS A 368 24.48 -6.54 -24.08
C LYS A 368 25.90 -6.13 -24.46
N ALA A 369 26.71 -5.69 -23.50
CA ALA A 369 28.11 -5.34 -23.76
C ALA A 369 28.90 -6.52 -24.37
N ARG A 370 28.69 -7.74 -23.87
CA ARG A 370 29.31 -8.96 -24.43
C ARG A 370 28.81 -9.25 -25.84
N LEU A 371 27.49 -9.13 -26.06
CA LEU A 371 26.88 -9.40 -27.37
C LEU A 371 27.25 -8.35 -28.42
N ASP A 372 27.36 -7.07 -28.05
CA ASP A 372 27.78 -5.99 -28.92
C ASP A 372 29.23 -6.18 -29.40
N GLU A 373 30.11 -6.64 -28.51
CA GLU A 373 31.48 -7.03 -28.88
C GLU A 373 31.45 -8.16 -29.92
N GLN A 374 30.65 -9.19 -29.70
CA GLN A 374 30.51 -10.30 -30.66
C GLN A 374 29.92 -9.84 -32.00
N LYS A 375 28.90 -8.97 -31.96
CA LYS A 375 28.26 -8.40 -33.16
C LYS A 375 29.26 -7.60 -33.99
N SER A 376 30.15 -6.84 -33.34
CA SER A 376 31.18 -6.04 -34.03
C SER A 376 32.18 -6.89 -34.83
N GLN A 377 32.40 -8.15 -34.42
CA GLN A 377 33.36 -9.08 -35.06
C GLN A 377 32.75 -9.85 -36.25
N MET A 378 31.43 -9.95 -36.33
CA MET A 378 30.75 -10.74 -37.37
C MET A 378 30.61 -10.01 -38.72
N GLY A 379 30.65 -8.67 -38.70
CA GLY A 379 30.34 -7.84 -39.88
C GLY A 379 28.87 -7.94 -40.32
N GLY A 380 28.41 -6.97 -41.12
CA GLY A 380 27.02 -6.91 -41.59
C GLY A 380 26.02 -6.53 -40.50
N ASN A 381 24.77 -7.01 -40.62
CA ASN A 381 23.70 -6.79 -39.65
C ASN A 381 23.12 -8.14 -39.19
N PRO A 382 23.88 -8.92 -38.39
CA PRO A 382 23.42 -10.21 -37.92
C PRO A 382 22.20 -10.06 -37.00
N SER A 383 21.29 -11.02 -37.08
CA SER A 383 20.17 -11.15 -36.15
C SER A 383 20.67 -11.43 -34.73
N PHE A 384 19.84 -11.11 -33.73
CA PHE A 384 20.15 -11.39 -32.33
C PHE A 384 20.54 -12.87 -32.10
N GLN A 385 19.81 -13.80 -32.72
CA GLN A 385 20.10 -15.23 -32.63
C GLN A 385 21.48 -15.60 -33.20
N GLU A 386 21.87 -15.01 -34.33
CA GLU A 386 23.20 -15.25 -34.91
C GLU A 386 24.31 -14.72 -34.00
N VAL A 387 24.13 -13.53 -33.40
CA VAL A 387 25.08 -12.95 -32.43
C VAL A 387 25.21 -13.84 -31.20
N VAL A 388 24.10 -14.33 -30.65
CA VAL A 388 24.08 -15.22 -29.49
C VAL A 388 24.76 -16.56 -29.81
N LEU A 389 24.50 -17.14 -30.98
CA LEU A 389 25.15 -18.38 -31.40
C LEU A 389 26.66 -18.18 -31.58
N ASN A 390 27.09 -17.06 -32.17
CA ASN A 390 28.50 -16.72 -32.27
C ASN A 390 29.15 -16.56 -30.89
N ALA A 391 28.48 -15.87 -29.95
CA ALA A 391 28.94 -15.72 -28.57
C ALA A 391 29.15 -17.09 -27.89
N TYR A 392 28.19 -18.01 -28.05
CA TYR A 392 28.31 -19.38 -27.54
C TYR A 392 29.51 -20.12 -28.15
N MET A 393 29.70 -20.06 -29.48
CA MET A 393 30.84 -20.69 -30.16
C MET A 393 32.19 -20.11 -29.71
N ASN A 394 32.22 -18.84 -29.31
CA ASN A 394 33.38 -18.17 -28.74
C ASN A 394 33.52 -18.34 -27.22
N ARG A 395 32.67 -19.16 -26.57
CA ARG A 395 32.67 -19.45 -25.13
C ARG A 395 32.44 -18.21 -24.27
N VAL A 396 31.66 -17.26 -24.77
CA VAL A 396 31.21 -16.07 -24.02
C VAL A 396 30.02 -16.47 -23.15
N SER A 397 30.04 -16.07 -21.87
CA SER A 397 28.92 -16.37 -20.95
C SER A 397 27.65 -15.62 -21.36
N LEU A 398 26.58 -16.39 -21.60
CA LEU A 398 25.22 -15.92 -21.89
C LEU A 398 24.30 -15.98 -20.65
N THR A 399 24.90 -16.03 -19.46
CA THR A 399 24.20 -15.97 -18.18
C THR A 399 24.81 -14.86 -17.34
N GLU A 400 23.96 -14.08 -16.69
CA GLU A 400 24.39 -12.97 -15.85
C GLU A 400 23.50 -12.76 -14.63
N HIS A 401 24.16 -12.47 -13.50
CA HIS A 401 23.49 -12.01 -12.28
C HIS A 401 23.58 -10.49 -12.21
N GLY A 402 22.44 -9.83 -12.05
CA GLY A 402 22.34 -8.41 -11.77
C GLY A 402 22.00 -8.14 -10.31
N PHE A 403 22.46 -7.00 -9.79
CA PHE A 403 22.22 -6.58 -8.42
C PHE A 403 21.93 -5.09 -8.35
N HIS A 404 21.00 -4.71 -7.48
CA HIS A 404 20.76 -3.31 -7.17
C HIS A 404 20.61 -3.09 -5.67
N LYS A 405 21.18 -1.98 -5.19
CA LYS A 405 21.05 -1.45 -3.84
C LYS A 405 20.58 0.00 -3.95
N ALA A 406 19.39 0.30 -3.45
CA ALA A 406 18.88 1.66 -3.49
C ALA A 406 19.67 2.56 -2.50
N PRO A 407 19.83 3.87 -2.80
CA PRO A 407 20.58 4.81 -1.97
C PRO A 407 19.74 5.31 -0.77
N VAL A 408 19.33 4.39 0.11
CA VAL A 408 18.58 4.65 1.34
C VAL A 408 19.52 4.39 2.53
N SER A 409 19.64 5.36 3.46
CA SER A 409 20.52 5.23 4.64
C SER A 409 19.80 4.76 5.91
N GLY A 410 18.47 4.67 5.87
CA GLY A 410 17.65 4.41 7.06
C GLY A 410 17.47 5.68 7.89
N PHE A 411 16.89 5.52 9.07
CA PHE A 411 16.61 6.64 9.99
C PHE A 411 16.96 6.25 11.42
N ASN A 412 17.68 7.12 12.11
CA ASN A 412 18.01 6.95 13.52
C ASN A 412 17.01 7.75 14.38
N PHE A 413 16.13 7.03 15.08
CA PHE A 413 15.12 7.64 15.95
C PHE A 413 15.69 8.31 17.21
N GLU A 414 16.93 8.00 17.61
CA GLU A 414 17.59 8.65 18.75
C GLU A 414 18.14 10.04 18.37
N THR A 415 18.75 10.16 17.20
CA THR A 415 19.33 11.43 16.72
C THR A 415 18.35 12.27 15.90
N GLY A 416 17.29 11.64 15.35
CA GLY A 416 16.35 12.30 14.44
C GLY A 416 16.92 12.49 13.02
N GLU A 417 17.97 11.76 12.66
CA GLU A 417 18.70 11.93 11.40
C GLU A 417 18.59 10.71 10.48
N GLY A 418 18.58 10.94 9.18
CA GLY A 418 18.68 9.91 8.16
C GLY A 418 17.78 10.15 6.96
N ARG A 419 17.78 9.18 6.04
CA ARG A 419 16.93 9.16 4.84
C ARG A 419 16.22 7.82 4.77
N PRO A 420 14.98 7.72 5.29
CA PRO A 420 14.21 6.46 5.30
C PRO A 420 13.64 6.07 3.93
N PHE A 421 13.48 7.02 3.01
CA PHE A 421 12.85 6.79 1.70
C PHE A 421 13.75 7.21 0.53
N HIS A 422 13.58 6.52 -0.59
CA HIS A 422 14.30 6.83 -1.81
C HIS A 422 13.71 8.07 -2.50
N TYR A 423 12.39 8.15 -2.62
CA TYR A 423 11.64 9.29 -3.19
C TYR A 423 10.18 9.27 -2.69
N TRP A 424 9.38 10.24 -3.15
CA TRP A 424 7.95 10.36 -2.84
C TRP A 424 7.09 9.97 -4.04
N THR A 425 5.99 9.26 -3.81
CA THR A 425 4.87 9.20 -4.76
C THR A 425 3.75 10.04 -4.17
N THR A 426 3.22 10.97 -4.95
CA THR A 426 2.22 11.93 -4.48
C THR A 426 1.00 11.95 -5.38
N GLY A 427 -0.13 12.39 -4.83
CA GLY A 427 -1.36 12.50 -5.60
C GLY A 427 -2.47 13.17 -4.84
N PHE A 428 -3.58 13.38 -5.52
CA PHE A 428 -4.81 13.95 -4.98
C PHE A 428 -6.00 13.14 -5.47
N ALA A 429 -7.04 13.08 -4.64
CA ALA A 429 -8.35 12.60 -5.06
C ALA A 429 -9.46 13.57 -4.65
N CYS A 430 -10.34 13.84 -5.62
CA CYS A 430 -11.60 14.53 -5.43
C CYS A 430 -12.72 13.49 -5.43
N SER A 431 -13.52 13.39 -4.36
CA SER A 431 -14.66 12.47 -4.30
C SER A 431 -15.93 13.20 -3.90
N GLU A 432 -17.04 12.87 -4.56
CA GLU A 432 -18.39 13.34 -4.26
C GLU A 432 -19.30 12.16 -3.93
N VAL A 433 -20.10 12.33 -2.89
CA VAL A 433 -21.02 11.32 -2.36
C VAL A 433 -22.42 11.87 -2.21
N GLU A 434 -23.41 10.98 -2.24
CA GLU A 434 -24.77 11.23 -1.77
C GLU A 434 -25.06 10.32 -0.58
N LEU A 435 -25.46 10.90 0.54
CA LEU A 435 -25.85 10.23 1.78
C LEU A 435 -27.38 10.27 1.93
N ASP A 436 -27.97 9.10 2.17
CA ASP A 436 -29.34 8.97 2.69
C ASP A 436 -29.30 9.10 4.22
N VAL A 437 -29.82 10.20 4.73
CA VAL A 437 -29.75 10.57 6.15
C VAL A 437 -30.59 9.63 7.04
N LEU A 438 -31.65 9.04 6.47
CA LEU A 438 -32.58 8.19 7.21
C LEU A 438 -32.01 6.79 7.44
N THR A 439 -31.21 6.30 6.52
CA THR A 439 -30.69 4.92 6.54
C THR A 439 -29.18 4.82 6.77
N GLY A 440 -28.45 5.92 6.57
CA GLY A 440 -26.99 5.92 6.53
C GLY A 440 -26.40 5.25 5.29
N ASN A 441 -27.24 4.81 4.35
CA ASN A 441 -26.76 4.31 3.07
C ASN A 441 -26.17 5.45 2.25
N HIS A 442 -25.16 5.18 1.44
CA HIS A 442 -24.52 6.19 0.62
C HIS A 442 -24.11 5.65 -0.75
N ARG A 443 -23.83 6.57 -1.68
CA ARG A 443 -23.28 6.27 -2.99
C ARG A 443 -22.12 7.18 -3.28
N VAL A 444 -21.06 6.62 -3.87
CA VAL A 444 -19.97 7.41 -4.43
C VAL A 444 -20.35 7.81 -5.85
N LEU A 445 -20.65 9.09 -6.05
CA LEU A 445 -21.15 9.59 -7.34
C LEU A 445 -20.00 9.73 -8.33
N ARG A 446 -18.88 10.32 -7.90
CA ARG A 446 -17.73 10.55 -8.76
C ARG A 446 -16.45 10.64 -7.93
N SER A 447 -15.39 10.01 -8.43
CA SER A 447 -14.02 10.16 -7.92
C SER A 447 -13.05 10.46 -9.06
N ASP A 448 -12.25 11.51 -8.90
CA ASP A 448 -11.23 11.94 -9.83
C ASP A 448 -9.87 11.88 -9.13
N ILE A 449 -8.93 11.10 -9.66
CA ILE A 449 -7.61 10.86 -9.06
C ILE A 449 -6.51 11.37 -9.98
N ALA A 450 -5.61 12.17 -9.43
CA ALA A 450 -4.37 12.60 -10.06
C ALA A 450 -3.16 12.02 -9.31
N MET A 451 -2.34 11.19 -9.94
CA MET A 451 -1.14 10.58 -9.33
C MET A 451 0.13 10.94 -10.09
N ASP A 452 1.17 11.40 -9.40
CA ASP A 452 2.54 11.45 -9.94
C ASP A 452 3.13 10.04 -9.93
N VAL A 453 3.25 9.46 -11.13
CA VAL A 453 3.79 8.12 -11.35
C VAL A 453 5.15 8.16 -12.07
N GLY A 454 5.71 9.35 -12.28
CA GLY A 454 6.85 9.54 -13.18
C GLY A 454 6.55 9.02 -14.59
N LYS A 455 7.55 8.44 -15.25
CA LYS A 455 7.38 7.72 -16.52
C LYS A 455 6.97 6.29 -16.23
N SER A 456 5.67 6.05 -16.18
CA SER A 456 5.10 4.72 -15.94
C SER A 456 5.68 3.69 -16.91
N ILE A 457 6.19 2.57 -16.37
CA ILE A 457 6.64 1.40 -17.17
C ILE A 457 5.48 0.79 -17.94
N ASN A 458 4.30 0.73 -17.30
CA ASN A 458 3.10 0.15 -17.90
C ASN A 458 1.85 0.89 -17.39
N PRO A 459 1.31 1.83 -18.19
CA PRO A 459 0.18 2.67 -17.76
C PRO A 459 -1.07 1.88 -17.40
N GLU A 460 -1.35 0.78 -18.11
CA GLU A 460 -2.54 -0.04 -17.85
C GLU A 460 -2.45 -0.73 -16.48
N VAL A 461 -1.27 -1.26 -16.15
CA VAL A 461 -1.01 -1.85 -14.83
C VAL A 461 -1.09 -0.78 -13.74
N ASP A 462 -0.52 0.40 -13.97
CA ASP A 462 -0.49 1.48 -12.98
C ASP A 462 -1.88 2.07 -12.71
N VAL A 463 -2.73 2.23 -13.73
CA VAL A 463 -4.14 2.60 -13.55
C VAL A 463 -4.86 1.56 -12.71
N GLY A 464 -4.72 0.26 -13.03
CA GLY A 464 -5.34 -0.81 -12.24
C GLY A 464 -4.85 -0.86 -10.79
N GLN A 465 -3.57 -0.53 -10.52
CA GLN A 465 -3.06 -0.40 -9.16
C GLN A 465 -3.70 0.78 -8.42
N ILE A 466 -3.87 1.92 -9.08
CA ILE A 466 -4.50 3.13 -8.51
C ILE A 466 -5.96 2.84 -8.14
N GLU A 467 -6.75 2.31 -9.08
CA GLU A 467 -8.15 1.97 -8.86
C GLU A 467 -8.31 0.95 -7.72
N GLY A 468 -7.54 -0.14 -7.78
CA GLY A 468 -7.60 -1.19 -6.77
C GLY A 468 -7.17 -0.72 -5.38
N ALA A 469 -6.15 0.14 -5.27
CA ALA A 469 -5.74 0.70 -3.99
C ALA A 469 -6.80 1.65 -3.44
N PHE A 470 -7.32 2.55 -4.29
CA PHE A 470 -8.34 3.51 -3.90
C PHE A 470 -9.58 2.82 -3.34
N VAL A 471 -10.11 1.80 -4.05
CA VAL A 471 -11.29 1.04 -3.60
C VAL A 471 -11.00 0.31 -2.28
N GLN A 472 -9.81 -0.25 -2.11
CA GLN A 472 -9.42 -0.87 -0.83
C GLN A 472 -9.32 0.15 0.32
N GLY A 473 -8.92 1.39 0.04
CA GLY A 473 -8.90 2.48 1.01
C GLY A 473 -10.29 3.07 1.30
N GLN A 474 -11.17 3.10 0.31
CA GLN A 474 -12.58 3.40 0.49
C GLN A 474 -13.21 2.37 1.44
N GLY A 475 -13.00 1.07 1.17
CA GLY A 475 -13.45 0.00 2.05
C GLY A 475 -13.00 0.18 3.49
N LEU A 476 -11.70 0.42 3.73
CA LEU A 476 -11.12 0.72 5.05
C LEU A 476 -11.87 1.83 5.81
N THR A 477 -12.34 2.86 5.09
CA THR A 477 -12.84 4.09 5.69
C THR A 477 -14.37 4.21 5.67
N THR A 478 -15.09 3.33 4.98
CA THR A 478 -16.56 3.45 4.86
C THR A 478 -17.35 2.13 5.00
N ILE A 479 -16.74 0.96 4.82
CA ILE A 479 -17.48 -0.32 4.74
C ILE A 479 -16.91 -1.41 5.65
N GLU A 480 -15.60 -1.65 5.57
CA GLU A 480 -14.95 -2.82 6.14
C GLU A 480 -14.78 -2.71 7.66
N GLU A 481 -15.48 -3.56 8.42
CA GLU A 481 -15.46 -3.55 9.88
C GLU A 481 -15.14 -4.92 10.50
N LEU A 482 -14.18 -4.92 11.43
CA LEU A 482 -13.81 -6.08 12.24
C LEU A 482 -14.55 -6.04 13.57
N THR A 483 -15.53 -6.93 13.75
CA THR A 483 -16.41 -6.96 14.91
C THR A 483 -16.02 -8.09 15.87
N TRP A 484 -16.11 -7.78 17.17
CA TRP A 484 -15.87 -8.70 18.26
C TRP A 484 -17.07 -8.72 19.20
N GLY A 485 -17.24 -9.79 19.96
CA GLY A 485 -18.10 -9.72 21.15
C GLY A 485 -17.50 -8.77 22.17
N ASP A 486 -18.14 -7.62 22.35
CA ASP A 486 -17.76 -6.56 23.27
C ASP A 486 -19.01 -5.90 23.85
N LYS A 487 -18.84 -4.80 24.60
CA LYS A 487 -19.95 -4.07 25.24
C LYS A 487 -20.93 -3.41 24.23
N HIS A 488 -20.54 -3.28 22.96
CA HIS A 488 -21.39 -2.75 21.89
C HIS A 488 -22.04 -3.88 21.08
N HIS A 489 -21.48 -5.09 21.15
CA HIS A 489 -21.94 -6.28 20.44
C HIS A 489 -22.20 -7.45 21.42
N GLU A 490 -23.01 -7.20 22.45
CA GLU A 490 -23.29 -8.15 23.53
C GLU A 490 -23.96 -9.46 23.06
N TRP A 491 -24.48 -9.47 21.83
CA TRP A 491 -25.06 -10.66 21.19
C TRP A 491 -24.00 -11.71 20.77
N PHE A 492 -22.71 -11.39 20.87
CA PHE A 492 -21.61 -12.35 20.72
C PHE A 492 -20.90 -12.62 22.05
N ARG A 493 -20.29 -13.79 22.18
CA ARG A 493 -19.46 -14.12 23.34
C ARG A 493 -18.33 -13.09 23.47
N PRO A 494 -18.08 -12.52 24.67
CA PRO A 494 -16.99 -11.57 24.89
C PRO A 494 -15.64 -12.10 24.37
N GLY A 495 -14.95 -11.27 23.59
CA GLY A 495 -13.66 -11.58 22.96
C GLY A 495 -13.74 -12.52 21.75
N HIS A 496 -14.93 -12.99 21.34
CA HIS A 496 -15.08 -13.81 20.14
C HIS A 496 -15.03 -12.93 18.88
N PHE A 497 -14.20 -13.31 17.91
CA PHE A 497 -14.10 -12.61 16.64
C PHE A 497 -15.26 -13.02 15.71
N PHE A 498 -16.08 -12.07 15.31
CA PHE A 498 -17.28 -12.33 14.50
C PHE A 498 -17.01 -12.27 13.00
N SER A 499 -16.26 -11.27 12.51
CA SER A 499 -16.09 -10.98 11.08
C SER A 499 -15.18 -11.98 10.34
N ASN A 500 -15.58 -13.25 10.29
CA ASN A 500 -14.78 -14.38 9.80
C ASN A 500 -15.15 -14.88 8.40
N GLY A 501 -15.89 -14.12 7.58
CA GLY A 501 -16.15 -14.50 6.20
C GLY A 501 -16.96 -13.47 5.42
N PRO A 502 -17.21 -13.66 4.11
CA PRO A 502 -17.97 -12.71 3.29
C PRO A 502 -19.42 -12.50 3.78
N GLY A 503 -19.95 -13.43 4.59
CA GLY A 503 -21.27 -13.31 5.20
C GLY A 503 -21.36 -12.13 6.19
N ASN A 504 -20.29 -11.86 6.93
CA ASN A 504 -20.25 -10.89 8.05
C ASN A 504 -19.09 -9.88 7.96
N TYR A 505 -18.16 -10.03 7.02
CA TYR A 505 -17.17 -9.03 6.62
C TYR A 505 -17.44 -8.61 5.18
N LYS A 506 -17.65 -7.30 4.96
CA LYS A 506 -18.04 -6.76 3.64
C LYS A 506 -16.88 -5.95 3.07
N ILE A 507 -16.27 -6.47 2.02
CA ILE A 507 -15.40 -5.69 1.13
C ILE A 507 -16.25 -4.89 0.14
N PRO A 508 -15.72 -3.81 -0.46
CA PRO A 508 -16.40 -3.12 -1.55
C PRO A 508 -16.79 -4.08 -2.68
N SER A 509 -18.04 -3.94 -3.13
CA SER A 509 -18.62 -4.63 -4.27
C SER A 509 -18.65 -3.73 -5.51
N MET A 510 -19.16 -4.25 -6.63
CA MET A 510 -19.33 -3.49 -7.87
C MET A 510 -20.25 -2.27 -7.72
N ASP A 511 -21.17 -2.28 -6.75
CA ASP A 511 -22.08 -1.15 -6.53
C ASP A 511 -21.50 -0.05 -5.65
N ASP A 512 -20.39 -0.35 -4.96
CA ASP A 512 -19.72 0.55 -4.02
C ASP A 512 -18.68 1.44 -4.71
N ILE A 513 -18.16 1.05 -5.88
CA ILE A 513 -17.18 1.86 -6.62
C ILE A 513 -17.80 3.20 -7.09
N PRO A 514 -16.98 4.24 -7.34
CA PRO A 514 -17.46 5.49 -7.91
C PRO A 514 -18.20 5.28 -9.23
N ARG A 515 -19.39 5.88 -9.40
CA ARG A 515 -20.18 5.76 -10.64
C ARG A 515 -19.48 6.41 -11.84
N THR A 516 -18.74 7.49 -11.58
CA THR A 516 -17.76 8.06 -12.50
C THR A 516 -16.39 7.95 -11.84
N PHE A 517 -15.48 7.19 -12.45
CA PHE A 517 -14.17 6.92 -11.87
C PHE A 517 -13.06 7.30 -12.85
N ASN A 518 -12.39 8.43 -12.59
CA ASN A 518 -11.39 8.98 -13.48
C ASN A 518 -10.00 8.91 -12.84
N VAL A 519 -9.02 8.44 -13.61
CA VAL A 519 -7.60 8.41 -13.20
C VAL A 519 -6.76 9.17 -14.22
N LYS A 520 -5.94 10.11 -13.74
CA LYS A 520 -4.94 10.84 -14.52
C LYS A 520 -3.54 10.53 -13.99
N LEU A 521 -2.71 9.95 -14.85
CA LEU A 521 -1.29 9.75 -14.60
C LEU A 521 -0.53 11.03 -14.92
N MET A 522 0.22 11.54 -13.96
CA MET A 522 1.09 12.70 -14.13
C MET A 522 2.52 12.20 -14.38
N SER A 523 3.10 12.58 -15.52
CA SER A 523 4.40 12.06 -15.98
C SER A 523 5.50 13.12 -16.16
N ASN A 524 5.27 14.33 -15.65
CA ASN A 524 6.12 15.49 -15.96
C ASN A 524 7.31 15.67 -15.00
N ILE A 525 7.54 14.73 -14.08
CA ILE A 525 8.61 14.81 -13.08
C ILE A 525 9.47 13.55 -13.21
N ASP A 526 10.75 13.72 -13.55
CA ASP A 526 11.70 12.62 -13.57
C ASP A 526 11.90 12.06 -12.15
N SER A 527 11.81 10.74 -12.04
CA SER A 527 12.06 9.97 -10.81
C SER A 527 13.44 9.31 -10.87
N PRO A 528 14.11 9.09 -9.72
CA PRO A 528 15.38 8.37 -9.67
C PRO A 528 15.26 6.85 -9.84
N ALA A 529 14.04 6.30 -9.96
CA ALA A 529 13.83 4.87 -10.15
C ALA A 529 14.08 4.40 -11.59
N VAL A 530 13.99 3.08 -11.81
CA VAL A 530 14.15 2.45 -13.13
C VAL A 530 13.28 3.13 -14.19
N HIS A 531 13.90 3.50 -15.31
CA HIS A 531 13.28 4.21 -16.44
C HIS A 531 12.46 5.45 -16.04
N SER A 532 12.86 6.16 -14.98
CA SER A 532 12.16 7.32 -14.41
C SER A 532 10.74 7.04 -13.92
N SER A 533 10.41 5.79 -13.59
CA SER A 533 9.11 5.39 -13.05
C SER A 533 8.95 5.69 -11.56
N ARG A 534 7.77 5.45 -10.98
CA ARG A 534 7.55 5.47 -9.53
C ARG A 534 6.73 4.26 -9.07
N GLY A 535 6.99 3.80 -7.85
CA GLY A 535 6.21 2.80 -7.17
C GLY A 535 4.81 3.31 -6.87
N ILE A 536 3.79 2.57 -7.34
CA ILE A 536 2.38 2.96 -7.27
C ILE A 536 1.50 1.99 -6.46
N GLY A 537 2.09 0.91 -5.94
CA GLY A 537 1.35 -0.13 -5.22
C GLY A 537 0.55 0.45 -4.06
N GLU A 538 1.18 1.01 -3.06
CA GLU A 538 0.53 1.49 -1.83
C GLU A 538 0.03 2.94 -1.85
N PRO A 539 0.72 3.91 -2.48
CA PRO A 539 0.38 5.34 -2.36
C PRO A 539 -1.09 5.72 -2.60
N PRO A 540 -1.79 5.18 -3.62
CA PRO A 540 -3.17 5.60 -3.91
C PRO A 540 -4.20 5.09 -2.89
N LEU A 541 -3.83 4.17 -1.98
CA LEU A 541 -4.79 3.62 -1.02
C LEU A 541 -5.38 4.70 -0.11
N PHE A 542 -4.54 5.62 0.38
CA PHE A 542 -5.03 6.66 1.29
C PHE A 542 -6.05 7.59 0.62
N LEU A 543 -5.97 7.78 -0.69
CA LEU A 543 -6.88 8.64 -1.43
C LEU A 543 -8.34 8.15 -1.38
N GLY A 544 -8.58 6.87 -1.08
CA GLY A 544 -9.92 6.35 -0.79
C GLY A 544 -10.61 7.04 0.40
N ALA A 545 -9.84 7.59 1.35
CA ALA A 545 -10.37 8.37 2.47
C ALA A 545 -11.08 9.67 2.03
N SER A 546 -10.89 10.13 0.77
CA SER A 546 -11.67 11.24 0.21
C SER A 546 -13.18 10.97 0.29
N VAL A 547 -13.60 9.72 0.16
CA VAL A 547 -15.01 9.33 0.31
C VAL A 547 -15.49 9.57 1.75
N MET A 548 -14.70 9.16 2.74
CA MET A 548 -15.00 9.37 4.17
C MET A 548 -15.12 10.87 4.51
N PHE A 549 -14.21 11.71 4.04
CA PHE A 549 -14.29 13.16 4.29
C PHE A 549 -15.41 13.84 3.52
N ALA A 550 -15.78 13.34 2.34
CA ALA A 550 -16.97 13.80 1.63
C ALA A 550 -18.24 13.44 2.43
N LEU A 551 -18.33 12.21 2.96
CA LEU A 551 -19.43 11.77 3.83
C LEU A 551 -19.51 12.60 5.11
N ARG A 552 -18.37 12.92 5.74
CA ARG A 552 -18.32 13.84 6.89
C ARG A 552 -18.95 15.19 6.54
N GLY A 553 -18.64 15.74 5.37
CA GLY A 553 -19.25 16.97 4.87
C GLY A 553 -20.77 16.86 4.72
N ALA A 554 -21.27 15.75 4.16
CA ALA A 554 -22.69 15.48 4.04
C ALA A 554 -23.39 15.36 5.41
N VAL A 555 -22.77 14.67 6.37
CA VAL A 555 -23.25 14.56 7.76
C VAL A 555 -23.32 15.93 8.43
N ALA A 556 -22.32 16.78 8.26
CA ALA A 556 -22.33 18.14 8.82
C ALA A 556 -23.54 18.95 8.30
N GLN A 557 -23.87 18.83 7.02
CA GLN A 557 -25.05 19.47 6.43
C GLN A 557 -26.36 18.86 6.94
N ALA A 558 -26.40 17.54 7.18
CA ALA A 558 -27.56 16.89 7.78
C ALA A 558 -27.79 17.38 9.22
N ARG A 559 -26.74 17.47 10.04
CA ARG A 559 -26.82 17.97 11.43
C ARG A 559 -27.34 19.40 11.51
N LYS A 560 -26.88 20.26 10.60
CA LYS A 560 -27.37 21.64 10.47
C LYS A 560 -28.86 21.68 10.12
N GLU A 561 -29.30 20.84 9.19
CA GLU A 561 -30.72 20.73 8.77
C GLU A 561 -31.65 20.29 9.91
N VAL A 562 -31.20 19.35 10.76
CA VAL A 562 -32.00 18.84 11.88
C VAL A 562 -31.84 19.63 13.19
N GLY A 563 -30.96 20.63 13.22
CA GLY A 563 -30.79 21.53 14.36
C GLY A 563 -30.03 20.93 15.56
N VAL A 564 -29.19 19.91 15.35
CA VAL A 564 -28.44 19.23 16.43
C VAL A 564 -27.06 19.87 16.70
N GLY A 565 -26.87 21.11 16.24
CA GLY A 565 -25.68 21.94 16.49
C GLY A 565 -24.65 21.92 15.37
N GLU A 566 -23.89 23.01 15.29
CA GLU A 566 -22.78 23.18 14.32
C GLU A 566 -21.42 22.83 14.93
N ASP A 567 -21.35 22.52 16.24
CA ASP A 567 -20.11 22.18 16.93
C ASP A 567 -19.38 20.97 16.32
N TRP A 568 -18.07 20.90 16.55
CA TRP A 568 -17.25 19.75 16.15
C TRP A 568 -17.86 18.44 16.68
N PHE A 569 -18.25 17.56 15.76
CA PHE A 569 -18.67 16.20 16.10
C PHE A 569 -17.53 15.22 15.85
N HIS A 570 -17.42 14.27 16.77
CA HIS A 570 -16.49 13.15 16.68
C HIS A 570 -16.92 12.17 15.58
N PHE A 571 -15.96 11.60 14.85
CA PHE A 571 -16.24 10.55 13.88
C PHE A 571 -15.06 9.58 13.80
N ASP A 572 -15.40 8.30 13.65
CA ASP A 572 -14.44 7.20 13.57
C ASP A 572 -14.50 6.54 12.19
N SER A 573 -13.37 5.99 11.76
CA SER A 573 -13.25 5.10 10.61
C SER A 573 -13.40 3.63 11.06
N PRO A 574 -14.17 2.81 10.34
CA PRO A 574 -14.91 3.15 9.12
C PRO A 574 -16.20 3.94 9.39
N LEU A 575 -16.57 4.90 8.53
CA LEU A 575 -17.90 5.55 8.55
C LEU A 575 -18.96 4.62 7.93
N THR A 576 -19.34 3.58 8.68
CA THR A 576 -20.39 2.63 8.29
C THR A 576 -21.77 3.29 8.21
N SER A 577 -22.73 2.62 7.56
CA SER A 577 -24.11 3.12 7.52
C SER A 577 -24.72 3.34 8.90
N GLU A 578 -24.40 2.49 9.89
CA GLU A 578 -24.81 2.69 11.28
C GLU A 578 -24.28 4.04 11.81
N ARG A 579 -22.96 4.28 11.72
CA ARG A 579 -22.34 5.52 12.19
C ARG A 579 -22.88 6.74 11.45
N LEU A 580 -23.04 6.66 10.12
CA LEU A 580 -23.58 7.75 9.30
C LEU A 580 -25.01 8.12 9.71
N CYS A 581 -25.87 7.12 9.96
CA CYS A 581 -27.24 7.35 10.42
C CYS A 581 -27.25 8.00 11.81
N LEU A 582 -26.50 7.47 12.76
CA LEU A 582 -26.45 8.00 14.13
C LEU A 582 -25.89 9.42 14.18
N LEU A 583 -24.77 9.68 13.49
CA LEU A 583 -24.10 10.99 13.45
C LEU A 583 -24.96 12.07 12.80
N SER A 584 -25.70 11.72 11.73
CA SER A 584 -26.56 12.68 11.04
C SER A 584 -27.74 13.17 11.90
N ASN A 585 -28.14 12.36 12.88
CA ASN A 585 -29.28 12.63 13.77
C ASN A 585 -28.87 13.04 15.19
N GLY A 586 -27.58 13.21 15.48
CA GLY A 586 -27.11 13.63 16.81
C GLY A 586 -27.16 12.56 17.89
N LEU A 587 -27.14 11.28 17.50
CA LEU A 587 -27.30 10.12 18.38
C LEU A 587 -25.97 9.39 18.67
N GLU A 588 -24.84 10.04 18.41
CA GLU A 588 -23.49 9.47 18.52
C GLU A 588 -23.09 8.98 19.93
N GLY A 589 -23.77 9.45 20.99
CA GLY A 589 -23.47 9.07 22.37
C GLY A 589 -23.61 7.56 22.68
N ALA A 590 -24.27 6.79 21.81
CA ALA A 590 -24.54 5.36 22.00
C ALA A 590 -23.40 4.42 21.52
N HIS A 591 -22.53 4.86 20.60
CA HIS A 591 -21.56 3.97 19.95
C HIS A 591 -20.18 4.65 19.75
N ARG A 592 -19.41 4.80 20.83
CA ARG A 592 -17.95 4.98 20.69
C ARG A 592 -17.31 3.60 20.53
N GLY A 593 -16.60 3.34 19.44
CA GLY A 593 -15.88 2.07 19.27
C GLY A 593 -14.89 1.85 20.43
N SER A 594 -14.89 0.66 21.02
CA SER A 594 -13.81 0.25 21.93
C SER A 594 -12.59 -0.21 21.14
N TRP A 595 -11.44 0.33 21.51
CA TRP A 595 -10.13 0.07 20.93
C TRP A 595 -9.48 -1.25 21.32
#